data_AF-A0A9P1IXK4-F1
#
_entry.id   AF-A0A9P1IXK4-F1
#
_cell.length_a   1.000
_cell.length_b   1.000
_cell.length_c   1.000
_cell.angle_alpha   90.00
_cell.angle_beta   90.00
_cell.angle_gamma   90.00
#
_symmetry.space_group_name_H-M   'P 1'
#
loop_
_entity.id
_entity.type
_entity.pdbx_description
1 polymer ?
#
loop_
_entity_poly.entity_id
_entity_poly.type
_entity_poly.pdbx_seq_one_letter_code
_entity_poly.pdbx_strand_id
1 'polypeptide(L)'
;MTDVEMAEAGQELPQFPTVHILQVVKDAQQQHGLRHGDYARYRKYSAAKLERMRKALKFTNQHNCQKKRKAKFVKKWLTEEALVDAQFLNFGIFETERRYASAMIEKMTLEDNPEKLRKRFSMINNLKKAVLHANNLENIVVSSARCDAPTKLEAQAYAAWMRGMCAFESRDWQKASEALKLARNVYDKLAEATNNTTLATLYKGRCREIQPQLRLCEFNIAESPEAVGTMSELMELRMQMGADDSSVDKLISEMRSTATGAEVVTIEWGGMKSTVEDEKAKQCLQGWKQSEAELKQCQTPKEKMALYEKATADTRDAIDRLSDTIRRKNADNADTTVLQSIKAYLDFLKMSGTASRYLAIIENTKSDKKNKPQDMLRLYDSVIEIYKEVSETPGAEYDKSLENYSWQKTQFPSFSAFL
;
A
#
# COMPACT_ATOMS: atom_id res chain seq x y z
N MET A 1 -29.32 -46.24 27.36
CA MET A 1 -28.52 -45.98 26.14
C MET A 1 -28.94 -44.62 25.63
N THR A 2 -28.24 -43.60 26.11
CA THR A 2 -28.40 -42.20 25.75
C THR A 2 -27.10 -41.82 25.08
N ASP A 3 -27.09 -41.82 23.75
CA ASP A 3 -25.95 -41.33 22.97
C ASP A 3 -25.96 -39.80 23.03
N VAL A 4 -25.00 -39.28 23.79
CA VAL A 4 -24.62 -37.88 23.81
C VAL A 4 -23.73 -37.67 22.60
N GLU A 5 -24.30 -37.15 21.51
CA GLU A 5 -23.50 -36.58 20.42
C GLU A 5 -22.76 -35.36 20.96
N MET A 6 -21.45 -35.53 21.11
CA MET A 6 -20.53 -34.45 21.45
C MET A 6 -20.55 -33.42 20.32
N ALA A 7 -20.92 -32.19 20.66
CA ALA A 7 -20.73 -31.03 19.80
C ALA A 7 -19.23 -30.93 19.45
N GLU A 8 -18.90 -31.17 18.19
CA GLU A 8 -17.56 -30.95 17.66
C GLU A 8 -17.18 -29.47 17.88
N ALA A 9 -16.07 -29.28 18.58
CA ALA A 9 -15.46 -27.99 18.83
C ALA A 9 -15.29 -27.21 17.52
N GLY A 10 -15.77 -25.97 17.50
CA GLY A 10 -15.70 -25.08 16.35
C GLY A 10 -14.26 -24.93 15.85
N GLN A 11 -13.99 -25.45 14.66
CA GLN A 11 -12.78 -25.15 13.92
C GLN A 11 -12.79 -23.65 13.61
N GLU A 12 -11.87 -22.90 14.21
CA GLU A 12 -11.63 -21.50 13.85
C GLU A 12 -11.22 -21.46 12.36
N LEU A 13 -12.11 -20.96 11.51
CA LEU A 13 -11.83 -20.80 10.09
C LEU A 13 -10.64 -19.84 9.92
N PRO A 14 -9.72 -20.11 8.97
CA PRO A 14 -8.53 -19.29 8.79
C PRO A 14 -8.91 -17.82 8.52
N GLN A 15 -8.12 -16.92 9.11
CA GLN A 15 -8.20 -15.48 8.87
C GLN A 15 -8.03 -15.20 7.38
N PHE A 16 -8.77 -14.23 6.87
CA PHE A 16 -8.62 -13.81 5.49
C PHE A 16 -7.30 -13.06 5.32
N PRO A 17 -6.66 -13.13 4.13
CA PRO A 17 -5.53 -12.27 3.84
C PRO A 17 -5.96 -10.81 3.94
N THR A 18 -5.06 -9.95 4.45
CA THR A 18 -5.32 -8.53 4.56
C THR A 18 -5.72 -7.93 3.21
N VAL A 19 -6.93 -7.37 3.13
CA VAL A 19 -7.44 -6.71 1.92
C VAL A 19 -7.27 -5.21 2.07
N HIS A 20 -6.43 -4.64 1.22
CA HIS A 20 -6.26 -3.18 1.07
C HIS A 20 -7.32 -2.62 0.13
N ILE A 21 -8.45 -2.21 0.70
CA ILE A 21 -9.63 -1.71 -0.03
C ILE A 21 -9.24 -0.51 -0.90
N LEU A 22 -8.45 0.42 -0.34
CA LEU A 22 -8.12 1.65 -1.03
C LEU A 22 -7.20 1.40 -2.24
N GLN A 23 -6.24 0.47 -2.10
CA GLN A 23 -5.38 0.00 -3.20
C GLN A 23 -6.21 -0.63 -4.32
N VAL A 24 -7.10 -1.58 -3.98
CA VAL A 24 -7.97 -2.27 -4.95
C VAL A 24 -8.82 -1.28 -5.75
N VAL A 25 -9.38 -0.26 -5.08
CA VAL A 25 -10.19 0.77 -5.72
C VAL A 25 -9.33 1.64 -6.65
N LYS A 26 -8.18 2.15 -6.17
CA LYS A 26 -7.33 3.03 -6.97
C LYS A 26 -6.75 2.32 -8.19
N ASP A 27 -6.30 1.08 -8.05
CA ASP A 27 -5.78 0.28 -9.18
C ASP A 27 -6.87 0.04 -10.23
N ALA A 28 -8.07 -0.35 -9.78
CA ALA A 28 -9.20 -0.55 -10.69
C ALA A 28 -9.62 0.74 -11.40
N GLN A 29 -9.60 1.87 -10.69
CA GLN A 29 -9.90 3.19 -11.26
C GLN A 29 -8.86 3.59 -12.32
N GLN A 30 -7.56 3.46 -12.01
CA GLN A 30 -6.48 3.81 -12.93
C GLN A 30 -6.47 2.94 -14.20
N GLN A 31 -6.62 1.62 -14.06
CA GLN A 31 -6.59 0.68 -15.19
C GLN A 31 -7.83 0.79 -16.10
N HIS A 32 -9.00 1.15 -15.56
CA HIS A 32 -10.28 1.01 -16.27
C HIS A 32 -10.98 2.32 -16.61
N GLY A 33 -10.21 3.40 -16.80
CA GLY A 33 -10.67 4.61 -17.48
C GLY A 33 -10.47 5.90 -16.69
N LEU A 34 -10.37 5.83 -15.36
CA LEU A 34 -10.30 7.05 -14.54
C LEU A 34 -8.97 7.80 -14.70
N ARG A 35 -7.92 7.14 -15.21
CA ARG A 35 -6.70 7.82 -15.68
C ARG A 35 -6.97 8.92 -16.72
N HIS A 36 -8.02 8.77 -17.53
CA HIS A 36 -8.46 9.74 -18.53
C HIS A 36 -9.78 10.44 -18.15
N GLY A 37 -10.25 10.29 -16.90
CA GLY A 37 -11.53 10.86 -16.47
C GLY A 37 -12.78 10.16 -17.02
N ASP A 38 -12.67 8.98 -17.62
CA ASP A 38 -13.82 8.26 -18.19
C ASP A 38 -14.53 7.39 -17.14
N TYR A 39 -15.48 7.99 -16.43
CA TYR A 39 -16.33 7.30 -15.46
C TYR A 39 -17.33 6.34 -16.11
N ALA A 40 -17.71 6.54 -17.39
CA ALA A 40 -18.64 5.67 -18.09
C ALA A 40 -18.02 4.29 -18.36
N ARG A 41 -16.75 4.28 -18.77
CA ARG A 41 -15.94 3.05 -18.92
C ARG A 41 -15.75 2.35 -17.59
N TYR A 42 -15.38 3.09 -16.54
CA TYR A 42 -15.20 2.51 -15.21
C TYR A 42 -16.49 1.87 -14.68
N ARG A 43 -17.65 2.52 -14.85
CA ARG A 43 -18.96 1.95 -14.48
C ARG A 43 -19.26 0.65 -15.21
N LYS A 44 -18.98 0.58 -16.52
CA LYS A 44 -19.17 -0.65 -17.33
C LYS A 44 -18.28 -1.77 -16.82
N TYR A 45 -17.01 -1.48 -16.52
CA TYR A 45 -16.09 -2.43 -15.93
C TYR A 45 -16.60 -2.96 -14.59
N SER A 46 -16.99 -2.08 -13.66
CA SER A 46 -17.49 -2.49 -12.34
C SER A 46 -18.76 -3.35 -12.44
N ALA A 47 -19.65 -3.03 -13.38
CA ALA A 47 -20.82 -3.87 -13.66
C ALA A 47 -20.45 -5.27 -14.20
N ALA A 48 -19.53 -5.35 -15.17
CA ALA A 48 -19.08 -6.62 -15.73
C ALA A 48 -18.26 -7.45 -14.73
N LYS A 49 -17.47 -6.80 -13.87
CA LYS A 49 -16.74 -7.46 -12.77
C LYS A 49 -17.70 -8.07 -11.77
N LEU A 50 -18.71 -7.31 -11.33
CA LEU A 50 -19.77 -7.84 -10.46
C LEU A 50 -20.51 -9.01 -11.08
N GLU A 51 -20.82 -8.96 -12.37
CA GLU A 51 -21.49 -10.08 -13.05
C GLU A 51 -20.62 -11.34 -13.05
N ARG A 52 -19.34 -11.21 -13.40
CA ARG A 52 -18.39 -12.33 -13.37
C ARG A 52 -18.24 -12.90 -11.95
N MET A 53 -18.13 -12.03 -10.94
CA MET A 53 -18.04 -12.46 -9.54
C MET A 53 -19.31 -13.19 -9.08
N ARG A 54 -20.51 -12.71 -9.45
CA ARG A 54 -21.77 -13.40 -9.13
C ARG A 54 -21.84 -14.78 -9.78
N LYS A 55 -21.31 -14.94 -11.00
CA LYS A 55 -21.24 -16.25 -11.67
C LYS A 55 -20.21 -17.17 -11.00
N ALA A 56 -19.00 -16.67 -10.74
CA ALA A 56 -17.91 -17.42 -10.13
C ALA A 56 -18.25 -17.92 -8.71
N LEU A 57 -18.79 -17.04 -7.88
CA LEU A 57 -19.17 -17.33 -6.49
C LEU A 57 -20.55 -18.01 -6.38
N LYS A 58 -21.18 -18.33 -7.52
CA LYS A 58 -22.58 -18.84 -7.60
C LYS A 58 -23.56 -17.98 -6.77
N PHE A 59 -23.27 -16.69 -6.67
CA PHE A 59 -24.04 -15.69 -5.93
C PHE A 59 -24.99 -14.93 -6.86
N THR A 60 -25.79 -15.68 -7.61
CA THR A 60 -26.76 -15.12 -8.56
C THR A 60 -28.02 -14.65 -7.83
N ASN A 61 -28.65 -13.60 -8.35
CA ASN A 61 -29.96 -13.17 -7.85
C ASN A 61 -30.99 -14.26 -8.12
N GLN A 62 -31.95 -14.40 -7.20
CA GLN A 62 -32.97 -15.43 -7.30
C GLN A 62 -34.21 -14.87 -7.96
N HIS A 63 -34.91 -15.73 -8.69
CA HIS A 63 -36.24 -15.44 -9.22
C HIS A 63 -37.21 -16.37 -8.49
N ASN A 64 -38.11 -15.78 -7.70
CA ASN A 64 -39.14 -16.56 -7.05
C ASN A 64 -40.24 -16.86 -8.07
N CYS A 65 -40.23 -18.08 -8.58
CA CYS A 65 -41.17 -18.59 -9.57
C CYS A 65 -42.29 -19.33 -8.86
N GLN A 66 -43.39 -18.63 -8.55
CA GLN A 66 -44.61 -19.27 -8.07
C GLN A 66 -45.46 -19.73 -9.27
N LYS A 67 -46.02 -20.96 -9.20
CA LYS A 67 -46.94 -21.46 -10.25
C LYS A 67 -48.08 -20.45 -10.46
N LYS A 68 -48.34 -20.11 -11.73
CA LYS A 68 -49.34 -19.12 -12.19
C LYS A 68 -49.06 -17.64 -11.84
N ARG A 69 -47.87 -17.26 -11.37
CA ARG A 69 -47.47 -15.85 -11.18
C ARG A 69 -46.19 -15.54 -11.96
N LYS A 70 -46.04 -14.28 -12.39
CA LYS A 70 -44.80 -13.81 -13.02
C LYS A 70 -43.66 -13.89 -11.99
N ALA A 71 -42.50 -14.35 -12.42
CA ALA A 71 -41.34 -14.53 -11.56
C ALA A 71 -40.94 -13.20 -10.88
N LYS A 72 -40.93 -13.17 -9.55
CA LYS A 72 -40.54 -11.98 -8.79
C LYS A 72 -39.04 -11.99 -8.55
N PHE A 73 -38.35 -10.93 -8.95
CA PHE A 73 -36.93 -10.76 -8.71
C PHE A 73 -36.66 -10.56 -7.21
N VAL A 74 -35.78 -11.38 -6.65
CA VAL A 74 -35.29 -11.26 -5.28
C VAL A 74 -33.80 -10.98 -5.33
N LYS A 75 -33.41 -9.77 -4.93
CA LYS A 75 -32.01 -9.38 -4.85
C LYS A 75 -31.34 -10.13 -3.70
N LYS A 76 -30.25 -10.84 -3.99
CA LYS A 76 -29.41 -11.44 -2.97
C LYS A 76 -28.46 -10.38 -2.43
N TRP A 77 -28.63 -9.99 -1.17
CA TRP A 77 -27.77 -9.05 -0.45
C TRP A 77 -26.58 -9.80 0.15
N LEU A 78 -25.44 -9.13 0.23
CA LEU A 78 -24.27 -9.66 0.93
C LEU A 78 -24.63 -9.76 2.41
N THR A 79 -24.56 -10.97 2.97
CA THR A 79 -24.78 -11.29 4.38
C THR A 79 -23.48 -11.84 4.99
N GLU A 80 -23.37 -11.83 6.31
CA GLU A 80 -22.20 -12.35 7.04
C GLU A 80 -21.95 -13.83 6.72
N GLU A 81 -23.01 -14.64 6.67
CA GLU A 81 -22.98 -16.06 6.29
C GLU A 81 -22.43 -16.32 4.87
N ALA A 82 -22.46 -15.30 4.00
CA ALA A 82 -21.93 -15.41 2.65
C ALA A 82 -20.40 -15.16 2.56
N LEU A 83 -19.75 -14.71 3.65
CA LEU A 83 -18.30 -14.52 3.72
C LEU A 83 -17.53 -15.85 3.84
N VAL A 84 -17.59 -16.65 2.78
CA VAL A 84 -16.79 -17.88 2.69
C VAL A 84 -15.38 -17.56 2.19
N ASP A 85 -15.27 -16.60 1.26
CA ASP A 85 -14.06 -16.22 0.52
C ASP A 85 -13.79 -14.70 0.64
N ALA A 86 -12.52 -14.30 0.67
CA ALA A 86 -12.08 -12.91 0.62
C ALA A 86 -12.58 -12.19 -0.65
N GLN A 87 -12.89 -12.93 -1.73
CA GLN A 87 -13.51 -12.36 -2.92
C GLN A 87 -14.87 -11.70 -2.67
N PHE A 88 -15.60 -12.08 -1.61
CA PHE A 88 -16.85 -11.42 -1.24
C PHE A 88 -16.65 -9.97 -0.75
N LEU A 89 -15.48 -9.64 -0.21
CA LEU A 89 -15.13 -8.25 0.13
C LEU A 89 -15.01 -7.40 -1.14
N ASN A 90 -14.28 -7.91 -2.13
CA ASN A 90 -14.20 -7.28 -3.46
C ASN A 90 -15.59 -7.08 -4.08
N PHE A 91 -16.50 -8.05 -3.90
CA PHE A 91 -17.85 -7.92 -4.39
C PHE A 91 -18.59 -6.72 -3.77
N GLY A 92 -18.49 -6.53 -2.44
CA GLY A 92 -19.04 -5.36 -1.76
C GLY A 92 -18.45 -4.04 -2.27
N ILE A 93 -17.13 -3.99 -2.44
CA ILE A 93 -16.40 -2.82 -2.98
C ILE A 93 -16.87 -2.48 -4.40
N PHE A 94 -17.03 -3.46 -5.29
CA PHE A 94 -17.48 -3.15 -6.65
C PHE A 94 -18.97 -2.79 -6.72
N GLU A 95 -19.80 -3.20 -5.75
CA GLU A 95 -21.19 -2.74 -5.63
C GLU A 95 -21.30 -1.26 -5.28
N THR A 96 -20.45 -0.77 -4.37
CA THR A 96 -20.33 0.65 -4.02
C THR A 96 -19.75 1.44 -5.19
N GLU A 97 -18.62 1.01 -5.75
CA GLU A 97 -17.91 1.71 -6.82
C GLU A 97 -18.78 1.88 -8.09
N ARG A 98 -19.60 0.89 -8.45
CA ARG A 98 -20.52 1.02 -9.59
C ARG A 98 -21.54 2.14 -9.37
N ARG A 99 -22.05 2.29 -8.14
CA ARG A 99 -23.01 3.35 -7.79
C ARG A 99 -22.34 4.72 -7.73
N TYR A 100 -21.15 4.78 -7.14
CA TYR A 100 -20.31 5.96 -7.13
C TYR A 100 -19.97 6.45 -8.54
N ALA A 101 -19.51 5.57 -9.43
CA ALA A 101 -19.23 5.92 -10.83
C ALA A 101 -20.48 6.42 -11.56
N SER A 102 -21.67 5.85 -11.27
CA SER A 102 -22.93 6.35 -11.83
C SER A 102 -23.25 7.76 -11.38
N ALA A 103 -23.00 8.08 -10.09
CA ALA A 103 -23.19 9.43 -9.57
C ALA A 103 -22.20 10.42 -10.20
N MET A 104 -20.93 10.04 -10.37
CA MET A 104 -19.92 10.90 -10.97
C MET A 104 -20.19 11.21 -12.45
N ILE A 105 -20.71 10.24 -13.22
CA ILE A 105 -21.20 10.52 -14.58
C ILE A 105 -22.30 11.58 -14.55
N GLU A 106 -23.27 11.43 -13.63
CA GLU A 106 -24.36 12.40 -13.52
C GLU A 106 -23.87 13.78 -13.07
N LYS A 107 -22.83 13.83 -12.22
CA LYS A 107 -22.13 15.07 -11.84
C LYS A 107 -21.50 15.76 -13.05
N MET A 108 -20.73 15.04 -13.87
CA MET A 108 -20.14 15.61 -15.09
C MET A 108 -21.23 16.10 -16.05
N THR A 109 -22.32 15.35 -16.21
CA THR A 109 -23.43 15.81 -17.07
C THR A 109 -24.14 17.06 -16.57
N LEU A 110 -24.09 17.34 -15.25
CA LEU A 110 -24.61 18.57 -14.66
C LEU A 110 -23.66 19.74 -14.89
N GLU A 111 -22.34 19.50 -14.84
CA GLU A 111 -21.32 20.50 -15.16
C GLU A 111 -21.44 20.94 -16.63
N ASP A 112 -21.69 20.01 -17.55
CA ASP A 112 -21.92 20.30 -18.97
C ASP A 112 -23.28 20.97 -19.24
N ASN A 113 -24.31 20.66 -18.44
CA ASN A 113 -25.70 21.10 -18.67
C ASN A 113 -26.41 21.43 -17.34
N PRO A 114 -26.24 22.65 -16.82
CA PRO A 114 -26.77 23.04 -15.51
C PRO A 114 -28.31 23.07 -15.44
N GLU A 115 -28.99 23.17 -16.58
CA GLU A 115 -30.45 23.20 -16.68
C GLU A 115 -31.12 21.87 -16.28
N LYS A 116 -30.36 20.75 -16.27
CA LYS A 116 -30.89 19.41 -15.98
C LYS A 116 -30.93 19.12 -14.48
N LEU A 117 -31.61 19.96 -13.70
CA LEU A 117 -31.69 19.84 -12.23
C LEU A 117 -32.18 18.46 -11.74
N ARG A 118 -32.99 17.74 -12.52
CA ARG A 118 -33.39 16.33 -12.26
C ARG A 118 -32.19 15.38 -12.12
N LYS A 119 -31.09 15.64 -12.81
CA LYS A 119 -29.86 14.83 -12.72
C LYS A 119 -29.17 14.97 -11.36
N ARG A 120 -29.35 16.09 -10.66
CA ARG A 120 -28.87 16.28 -9.29
C ARG A 120 -29.53 15.32 -8.31
N PHE A 121 -30.85 15.14 -8.42
CA PHE A 121 -31.58 14.15 -7.61
C PHE A 121 -31.13 12.72 -7.93
N SER A 122 -30.91 12.41 -9.21
CA SER A 122 -30.36 11.11 -9.62
C SER A 122 -28.98 10.87 -9.01
N MET A 123 -28.10 11.88 -9.07
CA MET A 123 -26.74 11.84 -8.54
C MET A 123 -26.76 11.54 -7.04
N ILE A 124 -27.50 12.33 -6.27
CA ILE A 124 -27.65 12.15 -4.83
C ILE A 124 -28.24 10.78 -4.51
N ASN A 125 -29.24 10.32 -5.27
CA ASN A 125 -29.81 8.98 -5.06
C ASN A 125 -28.81 7.85 -5.36
N ASN A 126 -27.93 8.02 -6.34
CA ASN A 126 -26.87 7.07 -6.61
C ASN A 126 -25.80 7.07 -5.50
N LEU A 127 -25.45 8.24 -4.95
CA LEU A 127 -24.55 8.35 -3.80
C LEU A 127 -25.15 7.74 -2.54
N LYS A 128 -26.43 8.00 -2.23
CA LYS A 128 -27.14 7.36 -1.11
C LYS A 128 -27.13 5.83 -1.23
N LYS A 129 -27.30 5.30 -2.44
CA LYS A 129 -27.17 3.86 -2.71
C LYS A 129 -25.74 3.36 -2.54
N ALA A 130 -24.73 4.14 -2.93
CA ALA A 130 -23.33 3.81 -2.69
C ALA A 130 -23.04 3.72 -1.19
N VAL A 131 -23.49 4.70 -0.41
CA VAL A 131 -23.40 4.72 1.06
C VAL A 131 -24.06 3.49 1.68
N LEU A 132 -25.26 3.12 1.24
CA LEU A 132 -25.95 1.92 1.73
C LEU A 132 -25.10 0.66 1.55
N HIS A 133 -24.49 0.51 0.37
CA HIS A 133 -23.61 -0.63 0.09
C HIS A 133 -22.30 -0.56 0.89
N ALA A 134 -21.76 0.64 1.15
CA ALA A 134 -20.51 0.82 1.88
C ALA A 134 -20.69 0.54 3.38
N ASN A 135 -21.79 1.02 3.98
CA ASN A 135 -22.14 0.70 5.36
C ASN A 135 -22.43 -0.79 5.54
N ASN A 136 -23.07 -1.43 4.54
CA ASN A 136 -23.29 -2.88 4.59
C ASN A 136 -21.95 -3.64 4.56
N LEU A 137 -20.97 -3.18 3.77
CA LEU A 137 -19.62 -3.76 3.75
C LEU A 137 -18.92 -3.55 5.09
N GLU A 138 -18.94 -2.33 5.63
CA GLU A 138 -18.37 -1.99 6.95
C GLU A 138 -18.93 -2.89 8.04
N ASN A 139 -20.25 -3.00 8.16
CA ASN A 139 -20.91 -3.82 9.17
C ASN A 139 -20.46 -5.28 9.11
N ILE A 140 -20.42 -5.85 7.90
CA ILE A 140 -20.02 -7.24 7.64
C ILE A 140 -18.53 -7.46 7.97
N VAL A 141 -17.67 -6.49 7.68
CA VAL A 141 -16.23 -6.59 7.98
C VAL A 141 -15.98 -6.47 9.48
N VAL A 142 -16.71 -5.59 10.18
CA VAL A 142 -16.59 -5.38 11.62
C VAL A 142 -17.12 -6.58 12.42
N SER A 143 -18.25 -7.15 12.01
CA SER A 143 -18.85 -8.31 12.69
C SER A 143 -18.12 -9.62 12.41
N SER A 144 -17.39 -9.70 11.29
CA SER A 144 -16.57 -10.87 10.98
C SER A 144 -15.33 -10.95 11.87
N ALA A 145 -15.20 -12.07 12.60
CA ALA A 145 -13.99 -12.43 13.34
C ALA A 145 -12.83 -12.83 12.41
N ARG A 146 -13.10 -13.13 11.13
CA ARG A 146 -12.10 -13.58 10.15
C ARG A 146 -11.34 -12.43 9.46
N CYS A 147 -11.75 -11.19 9.70
CA CYS A 147 -11.16 -10.01 9.07
C CYS A 147 -10.14 -9.35 9.99
N ASP A 148 -8.96 -9.04 9.44
CA ASP A 148 -7.89 -8.34 10.15
C ASP A 148 -8.28 -6.91 10.56
N ALA A 149 -7.66 -6.42 11.64
CA ALA A 149 -7.78 -5.05 12.11
C ALA A 149 -7.52 -3.97 11.02
N PRO A 150 -6.46 -4.04 10.20
CA PRO A 150 -6.26 -3.09 9.09
C PRO A 150 -7.42 -3.06 8.09
N THR A 151 -7.97 -4.23 7.70
CA THR A 151 -9.10 -4.29 6.77
C THR A 151 -10.38 -3.72 7.38
N LYS A 152 -10.59 -3.88 8.70
CA LYS A 152 -11.70 -3.24 9.44
C LYS A 152 -11.60 -1.72 9.41
N LEU A 153 -10.42 -1.18 9.71
CA LEU A 153 -10.16 0.26 9.69
C LEU A 153 -10.31 0.85 8.27
N GLU A 154 -9.79 0.17 7.25
CA GLU A 154 -9.97 0.60 5.86
C GLU A 154 -11.44 0.59 5.42
N ALA A 155 -12.22 -0.41 5.85
CA ALA A 155 -13.65 -0.48 5.53
C ALA A 155 -14.42 0.68 6.17
N GLN A 156 -14.13 0.99 7.44
CA GLN A 156 -14.70 2.13 8.15
C GLN A 156 -14.31 3.46 7.47
N ALA A 157 -13.04 3.64 7.12
CA ALA A 157 -12.57 4.84 6.42
C ALA A 157 -13.22 5.02 5.04
N TYR A 158 -13.39 3.93 4.29
CA TYR A 158 -14.05 3.94 2.98
C TYR A 158 -15.55 4.27 3.09
N ALA A 159 -16.26 3.67 4.06
CA ALA A 159 -17.66 3.97 4.31
C ALA A 159 -17.88 5.42 4.78
N ALA A 160 -17.02 5.91 5.68
CA ALA A 160 -17.04 7.31 6.12
C ALA A 160 -16.75 8.28 4.98
N TRP A 161 -15.81 7.97 4.10
CA TRP A 161 -15.54 8.77 2.89
C TRP A 161 -16.76 8.82 1.97
N MET A 162 -17.41 7.69 1.69
CA MET A 162 -18.64 7.64 0.88
C MET A 162 -19.79 8.43 1.51
N ARG A 163 -19.95 8.36 2.84
CA ARG A 163 -20.92 9.17 3.60
C ARG A 163 -20.63 10.67 3.45
N GLY A 164 -19.37 11.06 3.64
CA GLY A 164 -18.90 12.43 3.47
C GLY A 164 -19.20 12.98 2.08
N MET A 165 -18.88 12.22 1.03
CA MET A 165 -19.17 12.59 -0.36
C MET A 165 -20.67 12.77 -0.61
N CYS A 166 -21.51 11.88 -0.08
CA CYS A 166 -22.96 11.99 -0.24
C CYS A 166 -23.54 13.24 0.44
N ALA A 167 -23.08 13.54 1.67
CA ALA A 167 -23.51 14.71 2.43
C ALA A 167 -23.02 16.02 1.79
N PHE A 168 -21.78 16.03 1.29
CA PHE A 168 -21.19 17.15 0.58
C PHE A 168 -22.03 17.56 -0.64
N GLU A 169 -22.39 16.61 -1.49
CA GLU A 169 -23.22 16.87 -2.68
C GLU A 169 -24.68 17.23 -2.34
N SER A 170 -25.14 16.82 -1.15
CA SER A 170 -26.46 17.20 -0.61
C SER A 170 -26.47 18.61 0.00
N ARG A 171 -25.30 19.27 0.12
CA ARG A 171 -25.06 20.55 0.82
C ARG A 171 -25.27 20.49 2.33
N ASP A 172 -25.22 19.30 2.92
CA ASP A 172 -25.23 19.12 4.38
C ASP A 172 -23.80 19.26 4.92
N TRP A 173 -23.31 20.50 4.98
CA TRP A 173 -21.88 20.78 5.26
C TRP A 173 -21.39 20.25 6.61
N GLN A 174 -22.24 20.28 7.66
CA GLN A 174 -21.90 19.76 8.98
C GLN A 174 -21.64 18.25 8.93
N LYS A 175 -22.62 17.46 8.49
CA LYS A 175 -22.50 16.00 8.37
C LYS A 175 -21.38 15.59 7.41
N ALA A 176 -21.17 16.36 6.34
CA ALA A 176 -20.07 16.15 5.41
C ALA A 176 -18.71 16.35 6.09
N SER A 177 -18.55 17.46 6.83
CA SER A 177 -17.31 17.77 7.56
C SER A 177 -16.97 16.69 8.59
N GLU A 178 -17.95 16.23 9.37
CA GLU A 178 -17.73 15.17 10.37
C GLU A 178 -17.27 13.86 9.74
N ALA A 179 -17.99 13.38 8.71
CA ALA A 179 -17.67 12.12 8.05
C ALA A 179 -16.33 12.17 7.29
N LEU A 180 -16.00 13.30 6.65
CA LEU A 180 -14.72 13.49 5.97
C LEU A 180 -13.54 13.62 6.96
N LYS A 181 -13.75 14.27 8.11
CA LYS A 181 -12.74 14.34 9.19
C LYS A 181 -12.46 12.95 9.76
N LEU A 182 -13.49 12.13 9.99
CA LEU A 182 -13.33 10.74 10.42
C LEU A 182 -12.52 9.95 9.39
N ALA A 183 -12.92 9.99 8.11
CA ALA A 183 -12.21 9.28 7.05
C ALA A 183 -10.73 9.70 6.96
N ARG A 184 -10.44 11.01 7.02
CA ARG A 184 -9.07 11.53 7.02
C ARG A 184 -8.27 11.04 8.23
N ASN A 185 -8.82 11.14 9.44
CA ASN A 185 -8.12 10.73 10.66
C ASN A 185 -7.76 9.24 10.62
N VAL A 186 -8.68 8.38 10.16
CA VAL A 186 -8.40 6.94 10.05
C VAL A 186 -7.31 6.67 9.00
N TYR A 187 -7.37 7.31 7.83
CA TYR A 187 -6.31 7.16 6.81
C TYR A 187 -4.96 7.72 7.26
N ASP A 188 -4.93 8.84 7.98
CA ASP A 188 -3.70 9.40 8.56
C ASP A 188 -3.10 8.42 9.59
N LYS A 189 -3.91 7.88 10.53
CA LYS A 189 -3.47 6.87 11.50
C LYS A 189 -3.00 5.57 10.83
N LEU A 190 -3.66 5.13 9.74
CA LEU A 190 -3.24 3.98 8.92
C LEU A 190 -1.91 4.23 8.20
N ALA A 191 -1.68 5.44 7.71
CA ALA A 191 -0.43 5.82 7.05
C ALA A 191 0.78 5.84 7.99
N GLU A 192 0.57 6.16 9.27
CA GLU A 192 1.61 6.13 10.30
C GLU A 192 1.94 4.71 10.79
N ALA A 193 0.93 3.85 10.87
CA ALA A 193 1.11 2.49 11.37
C ALA A 193 1.52 1.48 10.30
N THR A 194 1.32 1.81 9.02
CA THR A 194 1.75 0.96 7.91
C THR A 194 3.24 1.16 7.65
N ASN A 195 4.02 0.08 7.76
CA ASN A 195 5.44 0.11 7.39
C ASN A 195 5.63 0.28 5.88
N ASN A 196 4.64 -0.13 5.07
CA ASN A 196 4.72 -0.10 3.63
C ASN A 196 4.65 1.32 3.04
N THR A 197 5.73 1.76 2.40
CA THR A 197 5.87 3.09 1.80
C THR A 197 4.87 3.37 0.68
N THR A 198 4.53 2.35 -0.13
CA THR A 198 3.58 2.52 -1.26
C THR A 198 2.17 2.78 -0.74
N LEU A 199 1.72 1.95 0.21
CA LEU A 199 0.43 2.07 0.88
C LEU A 199 0.33 3.37 1.70
N ALA A 200 1.37 3.74 2.44
CA ALA A 200 1.42 4.99 3.19
C ALA A 200 1.29 6.22 2.26
N THR A 201 1.93 6.18 1.09
CA THR A 201 1.80 7.23 0.07
C THR A 201 0.38 7.29 -0.48
N LEU A 202 -0.26 6.13 -0.66
CA LEU A 202 -1.63 6.02 -1.15
C LEU A 202 -2.66 6.60 -0.15
N TYR A 203 -2.52 6.27 1.14
CA TYR A 203 -3.34 6.85 2.21
C TYR A 203 -3.17 8.36 2.31
N LYS A 204 -1.92 8.85 2.31
CA LYS A 204 -1.62 10.30 2.29
C LYS A 204 -2.19 10.97 1.04
N GLY A 205 -2.16 10.29 -0.10
CA GLY A 205 -2.80 10.74 -1.34
C GLY A 205 -4.31 10.95 -1.16
N ARG A 206 -5.01 10.00 -0.51
CA ARG A 206 -6.43 10.14 -0.21
C ARG A 206 -6.71 11.30 0.76
N CYS A 207 -5.88 11.50 1.78
CA CYS A 207 -6.02 12.64 2.70
C CYS A 207 -5.88 13.98 1.97
N ARG A 208 -4.94 14.08 1.01
CA ARG A 208 -4.79 15.27 0.14
C ARG A 208 -6.01 15.51 -0.74
N GLU A 209 -6.68 14.45 -1.24
CA GLU A 209 -7.92 14.57 -2.03
C GLU A 209 -9.11 15.05 -1.18
N ILE A 210 -9.19 14.65 0.09
CA ILE A 210 -10.26 15.04 1.03
C ILE A 210 -10.09 16.50 1.50
N GLN A 211 -8.84 16.99 1.57
CA GLN A 211 -8.52 18.29 2.16
C GLN A 211 -9.26 19.49 1.54
N PRO A 212 -9.38 19.65 0.20
CA PRO A 212 -10.11 20.76 -0.39
C PRO A 212 -11.62 20.72 -0.07
N GLN A 213 -12.20 19.52 0.02
CA GLN A 213 -13.61 19.35 0.37
C GLN A 213 -13.88 19.78 1.82
N LEU A 214 -12.97 19.42 2.74
CA LEU A 214 -13.04 19.86 4.13
C LEU A 214 -12.97 21.38 4.25
N ARG A 215 -12.03 22.04 3.55
CA ARG A 215 -11.93 23.51 3.57
C ARG A 215 -13.21 24.18 3.10
N LEU A 216 -13.84 23.64 2.04
CA LEU A 216 -15.10 24.18 1.54
C LEU A 216 -16.26 23.98 2.54
N CYS A 217 -16.34 22.82 3.19
CA CYS A 217 -17.31 22.61 4.27
C CYS A 217 -17.11 23.60 5.41
N GLU A 218 -15.87 23.81 5.86
CA GLU A 218 -15.54 24.73 6.95
C GLU A 218 -15.90 26.18 6.61
N PHE A 219 -15.61 26.62 5.38
CA PHE A 219 -16.01 27.95 4.89
C PHE A 219 -17.53 28.14 4.91
N ASN A 220 -18.29 27.19 4.35
CA ASN A 220 -19.75 27.28 4.29
C ASN A 220 -20.43 27.15 5.67
N ILE A 221 -19.79 26.47 6.63
CA ILE A 221 -20.26 26.43 8.02
C ILE A 221 -20.03 27.79 8.68
N ALA A 222 -18.85 28.40 8.50
CA ALA A 222 -18.51 29.69 9.09
C ALA A 222 -19.34 30.86 8.53
N GLU A 223 -19.76 30.78 7.27
CA GLU A 223 -20.63 31.78 6.62
C GLU A 223 -22.10 31.68 7.05
N SER A 224 -22.52 30.59 7.71
CA SER A 224 -23.88 30.42 8.22
C SER A 224 -24.10 31.25 9.50
N PRO A 225 -25.06 32.20 9.53
CA PRO A 225 -25.32 33.08 10.67
C PRO A 225 -25.72 32.36 11.98
N GLU A 226 -26.11 31.09 11.90
CA GLU A 226 -26.56 30.27 13.04
C GLU A 226 -25.43 29.41 13.67
N ALA A 227 -24.22 29.39 13.07
CA ALA A 227 -23.15 28.45 13.44
C ALA A 227 -22.20 28.96 14.54
N VAL A 228 -22.20 30.27 14.86
CA VAL A 228 -21.28 30.84 15.86
C VAL A 228 -21.63 30.39 17.29
N GLY A 229 -22.92 30.18 17.60
CA GLY A 229 -23.37 29.71 18.91
C GLY A 229 -23.33 28.19 19.09
N THR A 230 -23.64 27.43 18.04
CA THR A 230 -23.80 25.97 18.11
C THR A 230 -22.48 25.21 18.12
N MET A 231 -21.40 25.80 17.61
CA MET A 231 -20.07 25.15 17.58
C MET A 231 -19.42 25.02 18.96
N SER A 232 -19.67 25.96 19.88
CA SER A 232 -19.15 25.87 21.26
C SER A 232 -19.92 24.83 22.07
N GLU A 233 -21.26 24.79 21.93
CA GLU A 233 -22.12 23.82 22.61
C GLU A 233 -21.96 22.39 22.06
N LEU A 234 -21.76 22.21 20.74
CA LEU A 234 -21.47 20.89 20.14
C LEU A 234 -20.06 20.39 20.49
N MET A 235 -19.09 21.27 20.72
CA MET A 235 -17.75 20.89 21.13
C MET A 235 -17.72 20.40 22.59
N GLU A 236 -18.54 20.99 23.47
CA GLU A 236 -18.77 20.50 24.83
C GLU A 236 -19.58 19.20 24.86
N LEU A 237 -20.61 19.05 24.01
CA LEU A 237 -21.40 17.82 23.92
C LEU A 237 -20.61 16.66 23.28
N ARG A 238 -19.70 16.95 22.33
CA ARG A 238 -18.79 15.97 21.71
C ARG A 238 -17.69 15.50 22.66
N MET A 239 -17.28 16.32 23.64
CA MET A 239 -16.39 15.87 24.72
C MET A 239 -17.10 14.94 25.71
N GLN A 240 -18.43 15.01 25.84
CA GLN A 240 -19.20 14.10 26.70
C GLN A 240 -19.63 12.80 25.99
N MET A 241 -19.84 12.83 24.67
CA MET A 241 -20.21 11.65 23.87
C MET A 241 -18.98 10.99 23.23
N GLY A 242 -18.12 10.42 24.07
CA GLY A 242 -17.00 9.56 23.68
C GLY A 242 -17.43 8.21 23.10
N ALA A 243 -18.18 8.24 22.00
CA ALA A 243 -18.52 7.05 21.24
C ALA A 243 -17.65 6.96 19.99
N ASP A 244 -16.86 5.88 19.92
CA ASP A 244 -16.14 5.34 18.75
C ASP A 244 -14.65 5.71 18.51
N ASP A 245 -14.00 6.54 19.34
CA ASP A 245 -12.52 6.72 19.24
C ASP A 245 -11.76 5.52 19.86
N SER A 246 -12.36 4.90 20.89
CA SER A 246 -11.76 3.73 21.55
C SER A 246 -11.74 2.46 20.70
N SER A 247 -12.62 2.31 19.70
CA SER A 247 -12.66 1.15 18.80
C SER A 247 -11.55 1.26 17.74
N VAL A 248 -11.40 2.46 17.15
CA VAL A 248 -10.34 2.80 16.21
C VAL A 248 -8.97 2.66 16.85
N ASP A 249 -8.77 3.21 18.04
CA ASP A 249 -7.48 3.14 18.74
C ASP A 249 -7.10 1.71 19.16
N LYS A 250 -8.08 0.88 19.53
CA LYS A 250 -7.87 -0.56 19.80
C LYS A 250 -7.45 -1.32 18.54
N LEU A 251 -8.12 -1.07 17.41
CA LEU A 251 -7.75 -1.71 16.14
C LEU A 251 -6.36 -1.26 15.65
N ILE A 252 -5.95 -0.02 15.95
CA ILE A 252 -4.61 0.46 15.63
C ILE A 252 -3.54 -0.18 16.51
N SER A 253 -3.80 -0.36 17.80
CA SER A 253 -2.86 -1.05 18.68
C SER A 253 -2.72 -2.53 18.30
N GLU A 254 -3.81 -3.18 17.90
CA GLU A 254 -3.83 -4.53 17.33
C GLU A 254 -3.08 -4.63 15.99
N MET A 255 -3.26 -3.64 15.11
CA MET A 255 -2.49 -3.56 13.86
C MET A 255 -0.98 -3.39 14.13
N ARG A 256 -0.59 -2.59 15.13
CA ARG A 256 0.83 -2.41 15.50
C ARG A 256 1.43 -3.68 16.12
N SER A 257 0.68 -4.41 16.94
CA SER A 257 1.14 -5.66 17.52
C SER A 257 1.28 -6.77 16.48
N THR A 258 0.33 -6.89 15.54
CA THR A 258 0.40 -7.84 14.42
C THR A 258 1.51 -7.51 13.41
N ALA A 259 1.73 -6.22 13.10
CA ALA A 259 2.81 -5.78 12.21
C ALA A 259 4.22 -6.05 12.77
N THR A 260 4.36 -6.25 14.09
CA THR A 260 5.64 -6.60 14.73
C THR A 260 6.02 -8.07 14.49
N GLY A 261 5.06 -8.93 14.11
CA GLY A 261 5.29 -10.36 13.83
C GLY A 261 5.67 -10.67 12.37
N ALA A 262 5.39 -9.77 11.42
CA ALA A 262 5.83 -9.91 10.05
C ALA A 262 7.27 -9.40 9.92
N GLU A 263 8.20 -10.21 9.42
CA GLU A 263 9.59 -9.82 9.18
C GLU A 263 9.65 -8.83 8.00
N VAL A 264 9.26 -7.57 8.25
CA VAL A 264 9.27 -6.50 7.27
C VAL A 264 10.70 -5.99 7.14
N VAL A 265 11.34 -6.28 6.01
CA VAL A 265 12.66 -5.74 5.70
C VAL A 265 12.48 -4.34 5.10
N THR A 266 12.79 -3.31 5.90
CA THR A 266 12.87 -1.91 5.45
C THR A 266 14.31 -1.59 5.03
N ILE A 267 14.49 -0.96 3.88
CA ILE A 267 15.75 -0.36 3.42
C ILE A 267 15.65 1.16 3.56
N GLU A 268 16.73 1.80 4.00
CA GLU A 268 16.93 3.24 3.87
C GLU A 268 17.96 3.51 2.78
N TRP A 269 17.54 4.15 1.67
CA TRP A 269 18.43 4.56 0.59
C TRP A 269 17.98 5.91 0.01
N GLY A 270 18.92 6.84 -0.22
CA GLY A 270 18.59 8.15 -0.78
C GLY A 270 17.71 9.03 0.12
N GLY A 271 17.75 8.84 1.44
CA GLY A 271 16.83 9.50 2.38
C GLY A 271 15.39 8.96 2.37
N MET A 272 15.12 7.90 1.60
CA MET A 272 13.82 7.23 1.53
C MET A 272 13.83 5.89 2.27
N LYS A 273 12.94 5.74 3.27
CA LYS A 273 12.59 4.44 3.86
C LYS A 273 11.67 3.70 2.88
N SER A 274 12.17 2.64 2.27
CA SER A 274 11.46 1.80 1.30
C SER A 274 11.29 0.39 1.88
N THR A 275 10.04 -0.07 2.02
CA THR A 275 9.77 -1.48 2.33
C THR A 275 9.97 -2.36 1.12
N VAL A 276 10.65 -3.47 1.33
CA VAL A 276 10.88 -4.45 0.28
C VAL A 276 9.70 -5.41 0.24
N GLU A 277 8.86 -5.27 -0.78
CA GLU A 277 7.72 -6.17 -1.00
C GLU A 277 8.13 -7.45 -1.74
N ASP A 278 9.19 -7.39 -2.57
CA ASP A 278 9.65 -8.53 -3.36
C ASP A 278 10.36 -9.57 -2.47
N GLU A 279 9.82 -10.78 -2.43
CA GLU A 279 10.30 -11.89 -1.61
C GLU A 279 11.76 -12.24 -1.89
N LYS A 280 12.21 -12.12 -3.15
CA LYS A 280 13.62 -12.39 -3.49
C LYS A 280 14.55 -11.26 -3.09
N ALA A 281 14.08 -10.03 -3.13
CA ALA A 281 14.85 -8.91 -2.61
C ALA A 281 14.95 -9.00 -1.07
N LYS A 282 13.90 -9.45 -0.37
CA LYS A 282 13.97 -9.77 1.07
C LYS A 282 14.99 -10.87 1.37
N GLN A 283 14.93 -11.99 0.65
CA GLN A 283 15.88 -13.10 0.80
C GLN A 283 17.32 -12.66 0.53
N CYS A 284 17.55 -11.81 -0.48
CA CYS A 284 18.86 -11.26 -0.77
C CYS A 284 19.39 -10.41 0.39
N LEU A 285 18.55 -9.55 0.99
CA LEU A 285 18.93 -8.71 2.12
C LEU A 285 19.19 -9.51 3.39
N GLN A 286 18.37 -10.53 3.66
CA GLN A 286 18.62 -11.48 4.74
C GLN A 286 19.93 -12.25 4.49
N GLY A 287 20.17 -12.67 3.25
CA GLY A 287 21.43 -13.29 2.82
C GLY A 287 22.64 -12.39 3.03
N TRP A 288 22.52 -11.08 2.79
CA TRP A 288 23.57 -10.11 3.12
C TRP A 288 23.82 -9.99 4.62
N LYS A 289 22.77 -9.90 5.45
CA LYS A 289 22.90 -9.89 6.92
C LYS A 289 23.57 -11.16 7.44
N GLN A 290 23.22 -12.32 6.89
CA GLN A 290 23.84 -13.59 7.22
C GLN A 290 25.30 -13.63 6.77
N SER A 291 25.58 -13.18 5.54
CA SER A 291 26.94 -13.11 5.00
C SER A 291 27.83 -12.17 5.82
N GLU A 292 27.31 -11.04 6.32
CA GLU A 292 28.05 -10.15 7.25
C GLU A 292 28.36 -10.82 8.59
N ALA A 293 27.45 -11.65 9.12
CA ALA A 293 27.69 -12.41 10.33
C ALA A 293 28.76 -13.50 10.13
N GLU A 294 28.71 -14.19 8.99
CA GLU A 294 29.70 -15.21 8.59
C GLU A 294 31.07 -14.56 8.29
N LEU A 295 31.11 -13.39 7.65
CA LEU A 295 32.32 -12.62 7.36
C LEU A 295 33.09 -12.21 8.62
N LYS A 296 32.40 -11.94 9.74
CA LYS A 296 33.02 -11.67 11.04
C LYS A 296 33.70 -12.89 11.66
N GLN A 297 33.27 -14.09 11.28
CA GLN A 297 33.81 -15.36 11.78
C GLN A 297 34.91 -15.93 10.87
N CYS A 298 34.96 -15.53 9.60
CA CYS A 298 35.98 -15.98 8.65
C CYS A 298 37.37 -15.39 8.93
N GLN A 299 38.36 -16.27 9.08
CA GLN A 299 39.76 -15.90 9.28
C GLN A 299 40.57 -15.91 7.96
N THR A 300 40.14 -16.67 6.95
CA THR A 300 40.90 -16.79 5.71
C THR A 300 40.39 -15.86 4.60
N PRO A 301 41.27 -15.25 3.80
CA PRO A 301 40.85 -14.35 2.72
C PRO A 301 40.12 -15.10 1.59
N LYS A 302 40.40 -16.40 1.38
CA LYS A 302 39.71 -17.23 0.37
C LYS A 302 38.24 -17.49 0.72
N GLU A 303 37.92 -17.73 1.99
CA GLU A 303 36.53 -17.88 2.45
C GLU A 303 35.75 -16.57 2.29
N LYS A 304 36.38 -15.43 2.64
CA LYS A 304 35.79 -14.10 2.42
C LYS A 304 35.48 -13.84 0.95
N MET A 305 36.39 -14.22 0.04
CA MET A 305 36.16 -14.10 -1.41
C MET A 305 34.95 -14.91 -1.89
N ALA A 306 34.82 -16.16 -1.46
CA ALA A 306 33.72 -17.04 -1.86
C ALA A 306 32.36 -16.54 -1.34
N LEU A 307 32.32 -16.02 -0.11
CA LEU A 307 31.11 -15.43 0.48
C LEU A 307 30.67 -14.18 -0.29
N TYR A 308 31.60 -13.26 -0.61
CA TYR A 308 31.27 -12.08 -1.41
C TYR A 308 30.85 -12.44 -2.84
N GLU A 309 31.45 -13.45 -3.47
CA GLU A 309 31.05 -13.92 -4.80
C GLU A 309 29.63 -14.49 -4.82
N LYS A 310 29.28 -15.30 -3.81
CA LYS A 310 27.92 -15.82 -3.65
C LYS A 310 26.91 -14.68 -3.42
N ALA A 311 27.19 -13.78 -2.47
CA ALA A 311 26.29 -12.68 -2.15
C ALA A 311 26.09 -11.72 -3.35
N THR A 312 27.16 -11.41 -4.10
CA THR A 312 27.06 -10.56 -5.30
C THR A 312 26.31 -11.23 -6.45
N ALA A 313 26.43 -12.55 -6.62
CA ALA A 313 25.66 -13.32 -7.61
C ALA A 313 24.16 -13.32 -7.26
N ASP A 314 23.80 -13.61 -6.01
CA ASP A 314 22.40 -13.58 -5.54
C ASP A 314 21.80 -12.17 -5.68
N THR A 315 22.59 -11.12 -5.48
CA THR A 315 22.18 -9.72 -5.67
C THR A 315 21.91 -9.40 -7.13
N ARG A 316 22.73 -9.92 -8.06
CA ARG A 316 22.53 -9.74 -9.51
C ARG A 316 21.21 -10.35 -9.96
N ASP A 317 20.92 -11.57 -9.52
CA ASP A 317 19.66 -12.25 -9.83
C ASP A 317 18.44 -11.49 -9.31
N ALA A 318 18.57 -10.83 -8.14
CA ALA A 318 17.53 -9.97 -7.59
C ALA A 318 17.35 -8.69 -8.42
N ILE A 319 18.44 -8.04 -8.84
CA ILE A 319 18.42 -6.83 -9.69
C ILE A 319 17.76 -7.10 -11.04
N ASP A 320 18.05 -8.24 -11.68
CA ASP A 320 17.49 -8.57 -12.99
C ASP A 320 15.96 -8.75 -12.92
N ARG A 321 15.46 -9.45 -11.89
CA ARG A 321 14.01 -9.61 -11.66
C ARG A 321 13.32 -8.30 -11.34
N LEU A 322 13.95 -7.47 -10.52
CA LEU A 322 13.42 -6.17 -10.16
C LEU A 322 13.39 -5.25 -11.41
N SER A 323 14.39 -5.35 -12.28
CA SER A 323 14.45 -4.64 -13.57
C SER A 323 13.34 -5.08 -14.52
N ASP A 324 13.05 -6.38 -14.61
CA ASP A 324 11.91 -6.88 -15.38
C ASP A 324 10.57 -6.40 -14.80
N THR A 325 10.45 -6.35 -13.47
CA THR A 325 9.26 -5.84 -12.78
C THR A 325 9.07 -4.35 -13.04
N ILE A 326 10.14 -3.56 -12.99
CA ILE A 326 10.14 -2.13 -13.34
C ILE A 326 9.75 -1.95 -14.81
N ARG A 327 10.29 -2.74 -15.74
CA ARG A 327 9.93 -2.68 -17.16
C ARG A 327 8.45 -2.96 -17.40
N ARG A 328 7.89 -3.99 -16.75
CA ARG A 328 6.45 -4.30 -16.83
C ARG A 328 5.60 -3.18 -16.25
N LYS A 329 5.93 -2.68 -15.05
CA LYS A 329 5.22 -1.58 -14.41
C LYS A 329 5.33 -0.26 -15.18
N ASN A 330 6.46 0.01 -15.83
CA ASN A 330 6.63 1.17 -16.71
C ASN A 330 5.78 1.08 -17.99
N ALA A 331 5.65 -0.11 -18.58
CA ALA A 331 4.73 -0.31 -19.70
C ALA A 331 3.27 -0.01 -19.29
N ASP A 332 2.93 -0.34 -18.04
CA ASP A 332 1.64 -0.01 -17.43
C ASP A 332 1.56 1.45 -16.91
N ASN A 333 2.64 2.23 -17.02
CA ASN A 333 2.82 3.58 -16.45
C ASN A 333 2.49 3.68 -14.94
N ALA A 334 2.80 2.64 -14.19
CA ALA A 334 2.70 2.65 -12.73
C ALA A 334 3.90 3.37 -12.11
N ASP A 335 3.73 3.90 -10.89
CA ASP A 335 4.82 4.54 -10.15
C ASP A 335 5.89 3.49 -9.77
N THR A 336 7.08 3.62 -10.34
CA THR A 336 8.23 2.74 -10.10
C THR A 336 9.26 3.34 -9.17
N THR A 337 9.03 4.52 -8.59
CA THR A 337 10.02 5.23 -7.75
C THR A 337 10.56 4.37 -6.61
N VAL A 338 9.68 3.65 -5.89
CA VAL A 338 10.08 2.74 -4.80
C VAL A 338 10.85 1.52 -5.31
N LEU A 339 10.49 0.98 -6.48
CA LEU A 339 11.26 -0.13 -7.05
C LEU A 339 12.62 0.36 -7.56
N GLN A 340 12.71 1.57 -8.09
CA GLN A 340 13.96 2.18 -8.51
C GLN A 340 14.88 2.48 -7.33
N SER A 341 14.36 2.92 -6.18
CA SER A 341 15.17 3.11 -4.97
C SER A 341 15.70 1.78 -4.43
N ILE A 342 14.87 0.73 -4.39
CA ILE A 342 15.31 -0.63 -4.01
C ILE A 342 16.36 -1.15 -5.00
N LYS A 343 16.18 -0.91 -6.31
CA LYS A 343 17.17 -1.28 -7.33
C LYS A 343 18.51 -0.61 -7.06
N ALA A 344 18.49 0.70 -6.83
CA ALA A 344 19.69 1.49 -6.59
C ALA A 344 20.43 0.99 -5.34
N TYR A 345 19.70 0.61 -4.29
CA TYR A 345 20.30 0.00 -3.10
C TYR A 345 20.94 -1.37 -3.37
N LEU A 346 20.27 -2.25 -4.13
CA LEU A 346 20.84 -3.55 -4.50
C LEU A 346 22.06 -3.39 -5.42
N ASP A 347 22.03 -2.42 -6.34
CA ASP A 347 23.20 -2.07 -7.16
C ASP A 347 24.35 -1.58 -6.29
N PHE A 348 24.09 -0.76 -5.28
CA PHE A 348 25.08 -0.36 -4.28
C PHE A 348 25.67 -1.56 -3.51
N LEU A 349 24.84 -2.46 -2.99
CA LEU A 349 25.31 -3.68 -2.29
C LEU A 349 26.19 -4.55 -3.19
N LYS A 350 25.79 -4.73 -4.46
CA LYS A 350 26.57 -5.47 -5.46
C LYS A 350 27.93 -4.82 -5.69
N MET A 351 27.97 -3.49 -5.89
CA MET A 351 29.22 -2.76 -6.13
C MET A 351 30.13 -2.78 -4.90
N SER A 352 29.59 -2.54 -3.71
CA SER A 352 30.32 -2.61 -2.44
C SER A 352 30.87 -4.02 -2.19
N GLY A 353 30.07 -5.06 -2.39
CA GLY A 353 30.50 -6.46 -2.31
C GLY A 353 31.61 -6.81 -3.29
N THR A 354 31.53 -6.28 -4.51
CA THR A 354 32.56 -6.49 -5.54
C THR A 354 33.88 -5.81 -5.15
N ALA A 355 33.83 -4.59 -4.62
CA ALA A 355 35.00 -3.89 -4.09
C ALA A 355 35.62 -4.66 -2.90
N SER A 356 34.82 -5.14 -1.95
CA SER A 356 35.30 -5.97 -0.84
C SER A 356 35.93 -7.29 -1.31
N ARG A 357 35.39 -7.90 -2.37
CA ARG A 357 36.01 -9.08 -3.01
C ARG A 357 37.39 -8.77 -3.57
N TYR A 358 37.55 -7.66 -4.29
CA TYR A 358 38.84 -7.23 -4.81
C TYR A 358 39.84 -6.92 -3.69
N LEU A 359 39.41 -6.31 -2.59
CA LEU A 359 40.25 -6.12 -1.40
C LEU A 359 40.70 -7.45 -0.78
N ALA A 360 39.82 -8.45 -0.69
CA ALA A 360 40.19 -9.78 -0.21
C ALA A 360 41.17 -10.51 -1.17
N ILE A 361 41.03 -10.31 -2.49
CA ILE A 361 42.00 -10.79 -3.49
C ILE A 361 43.36 -10.13 -3.27
N ILE A 362 43.39 -8.82 -3.01
CA ILE A 362 44.62 -8.06 -2.73
C ILE A 362 45.29 -8.59 -1.46
N GLU A 363 44.54 -8.87 -0.38
CA GLU A 363 45.07 -9.47 0.86
C GLU A 363 45.64 -10.86 0.62
N ASN A 364 44.92 -11.72 -0.11
CA ASN A 364 45.40 -13.05 -0.46
C ASN A 364 46.65 -12.97 -1.35
N THR A 365 46.68 -12.04 -2.31
CA THR A 365 47.83 -11.82 -3.18
C THR A 365 49.02 -11.38 -2.33
N LYS A 366 48.91 -10.37 -1.45
CA LYS A 366 50.00 -9.93 -0.53
C LYS A 366 50.63 -11.06 0.29
N SER A 367 49.86 -12.07 0.66
CA SER A 367 50.37 -13.23 1.41
C SER A 367 51.23 -14.19 0.57
N ASP A 368 51.12 -14.11 -0.76
CA ASP A 368 51.86 -14.95 -1.70
C ASP A 368 53.23 -14.35 -2.07
N LYS A 369 54.28 -15.18 -2.11
CA LYS A 369 55.67 -14.71 -2.26
C LYS A 369 56.06 -14.34 -3.70
N LYS A 370 55.17 -14.53 -4.68
CA LYS A 370 55.42 -14.32 -6.12
C LYS A 370 54.48 -13.28 -6.74
N ASN A 371 54.48 -12.06 -6.23
CA ASN A 371 53.60 -11.01 -6.74
C ASN A 371 54.31 -10.02 -7.67
N LYS A 372 53.69 -9.75 -8.81
CA LYS A 372 54.07 -8.63 -9.67
C LYS A 372 53.39 -7.36 -9.15
N PRO A 373 54.12 -6.25 -8.91
CA PRO A 373 53.53 -4.98 -8.47
C PRO A 373 52.45 -4.45 -9.43
N GLN A 374 52.58 -4.76 -10.73
CA GLN A 374 51.61 -4.36 -11.78
C GLN A 374 50.23 -4.98 -11.60
N ASP A 375 50.15 -6.23 -11.13
CA ASP A 375 48.86 -6.92 -10.93
C ASP A 375 48.14 -6.36 -9.70
N MET A 376 48.89 -5.92 -8.69
CA MET A 376 48.34 -5.24 -7.51
C MET A 376 47.79 -3.85 -7.84
N LEU A 377 48.52 -3.07 -8.64
CA LEU A 377 48.07 -1.75 -9.12
C LEU A 377 46.75 -1.87 -9.89
N ARG A 378 46.64 -2.83 -10.82
CA ARG A 378 45.39 -3.08 -11.57
C ARG A 378 44.19 -3.38 -10.68
N LEU A 379 44.39 -4.17 -9.63
CA LEU A 379 43.33 -4.50 -8.67
C LEU A 379 42.90 -3.26 -7.87
N TYR A 380 43.85 -2.42 -7.45
CA TYR A 380 43.54 -1.16 -6.78
C TYR A 380 42.84 -0.16 -7.71
N ASP A 381 43.25 -0.06 -8.97
CA ASP A 381 42.57 0.77 -9.98
C ASP A 381 41.12 0.32 -10.19
N SER A 382 40.89 -0.99 -10.26
CA SER A 382 39.54 -1.57 -10.37
C SER A 382 38.68 -1.24 -9.14
N VAL A 383 39.26 -1.27 -7.93
CA VAL A 383 38.56 -0.88 -6.70
C VAL A 383 38.20 0.61 -6.71
N ILE A 384 39.12 1.47 -7.17
CA ILE A 384 38.90 2.91 -7.27
C ILE A 384 37.80 3.23 -8.29
N GLU A 385 37.78 2.54 -9.43
CA GLU A 385 36.75 2.68 -10.46
C GLU A 385 35.36 2.30 -9.91
N ILE A 386 35.26 1.17 -9.20
CA ILE A 386 34.01 0.75 -8.55
C ILE A 386 33.54 1.78 -7.52
N TYR A 387 34.43 2.35 -6.70
CA TYR A 387 34.03 3.37 -5.74
C TYR A 387 33.60 4.69 -6.40
N LYS A 388 34.10 5.01 -7.61
CA LYS A 388 33.58 6.14 -8.40
C LYS A 388 32.17 5.85 -8.89
N GLU A 389 31.92 4.66 -9.46
CA GLU A 389 30.58 4.24 -9.88
C GLU A 389 29.58 4.25 -8.71
N VAL A 390 30.01 3.80 -7.52
CA VAL A 390 29.21 3.87 -6.30
C VAL A 390 28.82 5.31 -5.95
N SER A 391 29.74 6.27 -6.08
CA SER A 391 29.44 7.69 -5.80
C SER A 391 28.49 8.33 -6.82
N GLU A 392 28.39 7.76 -8.02
CA GLU A 392 27.49 8.22 -9.09
C GLU A 392 26.11 7.55 -9.05
N THR A 393 25.90 6.59 -8.12
CA THR A 393 24.63 5.88 -7.99
C THR A 393 23.50 6.82 -7.55
N PRO A 394 22.31 6.78 -8.15
CA PRO A 394 21.17 7.61 -7.74
C PRO A 394 20.81 7.40 -6.26
N GLY A 395 20.88 8.47 -5.47
CA GLY A 395 20.62 8.45 -4.02
C GLY A 395 21.87 8.34 -3.12
N ALA A 396 23.07 8.17 -3.71
CA ALA A 396 24.34 8.12 -2.98
C ALA A 396 24.67 9.42 -2.22
N GLU A 397 24.15 10.57 -2.69
CA GLU A 397 24.38 11.90 -2.10
C GLU A 397 23.81 12.05 -0.66
N TYR A 398 22.87 11.19 -0.27
CA TYR A 398 22.18 11.28 1.03
C TYR A 398 22.72 10.32 2.09
N ASP A 399 23.61 9.39 1.74
CA ASP A 399 24.13 8.41 2.67
C ASP A 399 25.49 8.86 3.24
N LYS A 400 25.47 9.32 4.50
CA LYS A 400 26.67 9.75 5.24
C LYS A 400 27.72 8.63 5.39
N SER A 401 27.34 7.36 5.20
CA SER A 401 28.31 6.25 5.23
C SER A 401 29.25 6.26 4.02
N LEU A 402 28.84 6.86 2.90
CA LEU A 402 29.68 7.06 1.71
C LEU A 402 30.70 8.19 1.89
N GLU A 403 30.47 9.14 2.80
CA GLU A 403 31.49 10.13 3.19
C GLU A 403 32.70 9.44 3.84
N ASN A 404 32.49 8.33 4.56
CA ASN A 404 33.58 7.53 5.14
C ASN A 404 34.38 6.73 4.08
N TYR A 405 33.78 6.36 2.96
CA TYR A 405 34.52 5.79 1.81
C TYR A 405 35.34 6.86 1.09
N SER A 406 34.88 8.11 1.08
CA SER A 406 35.70 9.25 0.63
C SER A 406 36.92 9.49 1.54
N TRP A 407 36.83 9.12 2.82
CA TRP A 407 37.98 9.09 3.77
C TRP A 407 39.01 8.00 3.47
N GLN A 408 38.62 6.85 2.90
CA GLN A 408 39.58 5.82 2.47
C GLN A 408 40.37 6.25 1.21
N LYS A 409 39.79 7.13 0.39
CA LYS A 409 40.48 7.83 -0.72
C LYS A 409 41.72 8.60 -0.22
N THR A 410 41.67 9.10 1.01
CA THR A 410 42.74 9.86 1.67
C THR A 410 43.80 8.98 2.34
N GLN A 411 43.59 7.67 2.48
CA GLN A 411 44.50 6.78 3.21
C GLN A 411 45.52 6.06 2.31
N PHE A 412 45.37 6.18 0.98
CA PHE A 412 46.40 5.78 0.01
C PHE A 412 46.97 6.97 -0.82
N PRO A 413 47.51 8.05 -0.21
CA PRO A 413 48.24 9.08 -0.96
C PRO A 413 49.62 8.60 -1.46
N SER A 414 50.11 7.45 -1.02
CA SER A 414 51.53 7.08 -1.18
C SER A 414 51.94 6.58 -2.58
N PHE A 415 51.10 6.71 -3.61
CA PHE A 415 51.47 6.38 -4.99
C PHE A 415 51.64 7.57 -5.93
N SER A 416 51.46 8.82 -5.45
CA SER A 416 51.88 9.99 -6.24
C SER A 416 53.39 10.29 -6.13
N ALA A 417 54.17 9.44 -5.45
CA ALA A 417 55.60 9.62 -5.25
C ALA A 417 56.48 8.66 -6.09
N PHE A 418 55.90 7.89 -7.02
CA PHE A 418 56.64 6.97 -7.90
C PHE A 418 56.26 7.04 -9.39
N LEU A 419 55.53 8.09 -9.79
CA LEU A 419 55.48 8.60 -11.16
C LEU A 419 55.90 10.07 -11.10
#